data_AF-F8PKP4-F1
#
_entry.id   AF-F8PKP4-F1
#
_cell.length_a   1.000
_cell.length_b   1.000
_cell.length_c   1.000
_cell.angle_alpha   90.00
_cell.angle_beta   90.00
_cell.angle_gamma   90.00
#
_symmetry.space_group_name_H-M   'P 1'
#
loop_
_entity.id
_entity.type
_entity.pdbx_description
1 polymer ?
#
loop_
_entity_poly.entity_id
_entity_poly.type
_entity_poly.pdbx_seq_one_letter_code
_entity_poly.pdbx_strand_id
1 'polypeptide(L)'
;MDNSIAKSPKSLQTAWKWTLTKEALAPCFVRDALAMKESGLKGRYIVQHADFFWLGRVPCRSVLIVGVVVGIQVYEKRTVYSGLSVHQIRRCAYVSSSNSGRRDRKPCGPNLELFHWDHVKVLHETSYSLKDPFIIPAFPSRSPPRSSTAESISSSVASSPTKPSVSPMNSSHVNIRLSILISVTLFSLRHPSRLHSRDLTEITFRFYLKHYMDNAPSELQDNVTENLDDRASEEDVFQATPTKRRLSHTFHGQSLETPRPKHNNCAISTPRPPVQSPSISIPQHSRIHTSRRQKDTDPSSHTYGFTLSYLRRVPELALLASRVVRAEAKRRLRAEREEKMTRPTASSHSRTSSHAKPKQNEPSRLKMKRLFGWALVKLYEEGSIILWDGPVRKAPTGLSDSQDCQGETSALWKTANSTMFSVSSTSSSSVLALDEDEEDAQLSDPEENEESYVPLTPALLAAHVRHALQAMQAHPRGRGSGKEPSSEEVAIYLRRRDARWARVGAWVVKEAMDLVHVEGFDL
;
A
#
# COMPACT_ATOMS: atom_id res chain seq x y z
N MET A 1 12.82 15.88 -24.57
CA MET A 1 12.82 17.33 -24.29
C MET A 1 13.76 17.56 -23.12
N ASP A 2 15.01 17.91 -23.44
CA ASP A 2 16.05 18.10 -22.43
C ASP A 2 15.89 19.49 -21.82
N ASN A 3 15.34 19.57 -20.61
CA ASN A 3 15.36 20.77 -19.78
C ASN A 3 16.82 21.07 -19.40
N SER A 4 17.55 21.72 -20.30
CA SER A 4 18.94 22.15 -20.12
C SER A 4 19.06 23.42 -19.29
N ILE A 5 18.07 23.74 -18.44
CA ILE A 5 18.28 24.69 -17.35
C ILE A 5 19.45 24.14 -16.57
N ALA A 6 20.58 24.83 -16.68
CA ALA A 6 21.84 24.47 -16.09
C ALA A 6 21.59 24.04 -14.65
N LYS A 7 21.89 22.76 -14.38
CA LYS A 7 21.82 22.09 -13.06
C LYS A 7 22.85 22.67 -12.09
N SER A 8 23.11 23.99 -12.14
CA SER A 8 23.96 24.63 -11.17
C SER A 8 23.23 24.54 -9.82
N PRO A 9 23.91 24.08 -8.75
CA PRO A 9 23.30 23.96 -7.43
C PRO A 9 22.66 25.28 -6.93
N LYS A 10 23.22 26.42 -7.36
CA LYS A 10 22.72 27.77 -7.04
C LYS A 10 21.36 28.06 -7.68
N SER A 11 21.12 27.60 -8.91
CA SER A 11 19.83 27.75 -9.60
C SER A 11 18.73 26.98 -8.87
N LEU A 12 19.01 25.73 -8.47
CA LEU A 12 18.04 24.88 -7.78
C LEU A 12 17.69 25.37 -6.37
N GLN A 13 18.66 25.92 -5.64
CA GLN A 13 18.38 26.57 -4.35
C GLN A 13 17.49 27.81 -4.51
N THR A 14 17.70 28.59 -5.57
CA THR A 14 16.88 29.78 -5.87
C THR A 14 15.45 29.37 -6.25
N ALA A 15 15.31 28.35 -7.10
CA ALA A 15 14.01 27.77 -7.45
C ALA A 15 13.29 27.23 -6.21
N TRP A 16 13.99 26.49 -5.34
CA TRP A 16 13.41 26.00 -4.09
C TRP A 16 12.93 27.15 -3.19
N LYS A 17 13.75 28.20 -3.01
CA LYS A 17 13.34 29.39 -2.23
C LYS A 17 12.10 30.06 -2.84
N TRP A 18 12.02 30.15 -4.17
CA TRP A 18 10.83 30.67 -4.85
C TRP A 18 9.59 29.83 -4.56
N THR A 19 9.72 28.49 -4.51
CA THR A 19 8.59 27.58 -4.22
C THR A 19 7.96 27.77 -2.82
N LEU A 20 8.64 28.48 -1.92
CA LEU A 20 8.14 28.81 -0.59
C LEU A 20 7.28 30.08 -0.57
N THR A 21 7.23 30.83 -1.68
CA THR A 21 6.41 32.04 -1.81
C THR A 21 4.96 31.72 -2.13
N LYS A 22 4.05 32.65 -1.87
CA LYS A 22 2.63 32.50 -2.25
C LYS A 22 2.42 32.52 -3.77
N GLU A 23 3.31 33.20 -4.50
CA GLU A 23 3.28 33.27 -5.96
C GLU A 23 3.59 31.92 -6.62
N ALA A 24 4.24 31.02 -5.90
CA ALA A 24 4.52 29.66 -6.37
C ALA A 24 3.36 28.67 -6.18
N LEU A 25 2.18 29.14 -5.73
CA LEU A 25 0.97 28.32 -5.74
C LEU A 25 0.47 28.20 -7.18
N ALA A 26 0.68 27.04 -7.80
CA ALA A 26 0.37 26.82 -9.21
C ALA A 26 -1.08 26.32 -9.40
N PRO A 27 -1.98 27.10 -10.04
CA PRO A 27 -3.27 26.58 -10.50
C PRO A 27 -3.02 25.57 -11.61
N CYS A 28 -3.50 24.34 -11.46
CA CYS A 28 -3.28 23.32 -12.49
C CYS A 28 -4.39 22.29 -12.53
N PHE A 29 -4.47 21.52 -13.62
CA PHE A 29 -5.36 20.37 -13.66
C PHE A 29 -4.82 19.25 -12.78
N VAL A 30 -5.73 18.37 -12.35
CA VAL A 30 -5.38 17.13 -11.65
C VAL A 30 -4.36 16.31 -12.44
N ARG A 31 -4.56 16.21 -13.75
CA ARG A 31 -3.66 15.49 -14.66
C ARG A 31 -2.23 16.05 -14.58
N ASP A 32 -2.10 17.36 -14.58
CA ASP A 32 -0.80 18.02 -14.57
C ASP A 32 -0.09 17.78 -13.24
N ALA A 33 -0.81 17.87 -12.12
CA ALA A 33 -0.29 17.56 -10.79
C ALA A 33 0.24 16.13 -10.68
N LEU A 34 -0.45 15.16 -11.30
CA LEU A 34 -0.03 13.77 -11.34
C LEU A 34 1.14 13.53 -12.30
N ALA A 35 1.31 14.37 -13.32
CA ALA A 35 2.39 14.27 -14.31
C ALA A 35 3.62 15.12 -13.95
N MET A 36 3.62 15.83 -12.82
CA MET A 36 4.74 16.69 -12.43
C MET A 36 6.02 15.88 -12.21
N LYS A 37 7.14 16.43 -12.66
CA LYS A 37 8.45 15.80 -12.52
C LYS A 37 9.11 16.22 -11.22
N GLU A 38 9.58 15.28 -10.41
CA GLU A 38 10.41 15.60 -9.23
C GLU A 38 11.70 16.33 -9.65
N SER A 39 12.19 17.24 -8.81
CA SER A 39 13.42 18.03 -9.07
C SER A 39 14.71 17.21 -9.19
N GLY A 40 14.67 15.88 -9.02
CA GLY A 40 15.75 14.94 -9.37
C GLY A 40 16.99 14.98 -8.46
N LEU A 41 17.01 15.82 -7.41
CA LEU A 41 18.14 15.95 -6.47
C LEU A 41 18.19 14.82 -5.42
N LYS A 42 17.98 13.56 -5.81
CA LYS A 42 18.19 12.39 -4.94
C LYS A 42 19.67 11.95 -4.95
N GLY A 43 20.57 12.89 -4.64
CA GLY A 43 22.02 12.64 -4.53
C GLY A 43 22.46 12.42 -3.08
N ARG A 44 23.25 11.36 -2.84
CA ARG A 44 23.52 10.71 -1.55
C ARG A 44 24.16 11.54 -0.41
N TYR A 45 24.54 12.81 -0.59
CA TYR A 45 25.44 13.47 0.38
C TYR A 45 25.19 14.94 0.76
N ILE A 46 24.07 15.57 0.38
CA ILE A 46 23.79 16.94 0.86
C ILE A 46 22.38 17.06 1.43
N VAL A 47 22.34 17.46 2.71
CA VAL A 47 21.26 17.41 3.71
C VAL A 47 20.11 18.41 3.46
N GLN A 48 19.81 18.79 2.22
CA GLN A 48 18.64 19.62 1.92
C GLN A 48 17.89 19.07 0.71
N HIS A 49 16.94 18.18 0.99
CA HIS A 49 15.94 17.72 0.03
C HIS A 49 15.13 18.93 -0.45
N ALA A 50 15.45 19.45 -1.63
CA ALA A 50 14.64 20.45 -2.29
C ALA A 50 13.36 19.77 -2.81
N ASP A 51 12.39 19.57 -1.91
CA ASP A 51 11.09 18.93 -2.14
C ASP A 51 10.17 19.86 -2.96
N PHE A 52 10.47 20.01 -4.25
CA PHE A 52 9.59 20.68 -5.20
C PHE A 52 9.48 19.89 -6.51
N PHE A 53 8.42 20.17 -7.24
CA PHE A 53 8.06 19.51 -8.48
C PHE A 53 8.09 20.52 -9.63
N TRP A 54 8.28 20.03 -10.85
CA TRP A 54 8.22 20.83 -12.05
C TRP A 54 6.88 20.61 -12.74
N LEU A 55 6.09 21.67 -12.83
CA LEU A 55 4.91 21.76 -13.68
C LEU A 55 5.33 22.41 -15.00
N GLY A 56 5.64 21.57 -16.00
CA GLY A 56 6.34 22.02 -17.19
C GLY A 56 7.70 22.61 -16.82
N ARG A 57 7.84 23.93 -16.96
CA ARG A 57 9.04 24.68 -16.54
C ARG A 57 8.92 25.42 -15.20
N VAL A 58 7.74 25.45 -14.58
CA VAL A 58 7.52 26.22 -13.35
C VAL A 58 7.78 25.35 -12.12
N PRO A 59 8.67 25.75 -11.19
CA PRO A 59 8.98 24.97 -9.99
C PRO A 59 7.92 25.21 -8.92
N CYS A 60 7.05 24.25 -8.64
CA CYS A 60 5.99 24.40 -7.65
C CYS A 60 6.10 23.36 -6.54
N ARG A 61 5.63 23.75 -5.35
CA ARG A 61 5.52 22.85 -4.19
C ARG A 61 4.08 22.68 -3.72
N SER A 62 3.27 23.71 -3.96
CA SER A 62 1.84 23.73 -3.68
C SER A 62 1.09 23.95 -4.97
N VAL A 63 -0.01 23.23 -5.15
CA VAL A 63 -0.90 23.36 -6.30
C VAL A 63 -2.29 23.76 -5.85
N LEU A 64 -2.98 24.52 -6.68
CA LEU A 64 -4.39 24.86 -6.51
C LEU A 64 -5.21 24.04 -7.51
N ILE A 65 -6.11 23.21 -6.99
CA ILE A 65 -7.01 22.39 -7.80
C ILE A 65 -8.46 22.69 -7.38
N VAL A 66 -9.32 22.90 -8.37
CA VAL A 66 -10.77 23.02 -8.20
C VAL A 66 -11.45 21.82 -8.85
N GLY A 67 -12.40 21.20 -8.14
CA GLY A 67 -13.16 20.06 -8.64
C GLY A 67 -14.23 19.59 -7.65
N VAL A 68 -15.02 18.61 -8.08
CA VAL A 68 -16.14 18.05 -7.30
C VAL A 68 -15.61 17.02 -6.30
N VAL A 69 -16.00 17.15 -5.03
CA VAL A 69 -15.69 16.14 -4.01
C VAL A 69 -16.64 14.95 -4.19
N VAL A 70 -16.07 13.78 -4.46
CA VAL A 70 -16.80 12.52 -4.71
C VAL A 70 -16.69 11.54 -3.54
N GLY A 71 -15.71 11.73 -2.66
CA GLY A 71 -15.62 10.95 -1.42
C GLY A 71 -14.98 11.76 -0.30
N ILE A 72 -15.41 11.52 0.93
CA ILE A 72 -14.81 12.11 2.13
C ILE A 72 -14.50 10.97 3.09
N GLN A 73 -13.24 10.86 3.49
CA GLN A 73 -12.78 9.91 4.48
C GLN A 73 -12.16 10.66 5.66
N VAL A 74 -12.85 10.64 6.78
CA VAL A 74 -12.43 11.34 8.01
C VAL A 74 -11.55 10.42 8.85
N TYR A 75 -10.33 10.86 9.15
CA TYR A 75 -9.43 10.29 10.14
C TYR A 75 -9.25 11.28 11.31
N GLU A 76 -8.73 10.81 12.44
CA GLU A 76 -8.60 11.62 13.66
C GLU A 76 -7.78 12.90 13.50
N LYS A 77 -6.66 12.81 12.78
CA LYS A 77 -5.76 13.95 12.56
C LYS A 77 -5.89 14.55 11.16
N ARG A 78 -6.72 13.93 10.30
CA ARG A 78 -6.81 14.35 8.91
C ARG A 78 -8.10 13.96 8.22
N THR A 79 -8.60 14.79 7.30
CA THR A 79 -9.70 14.41 6.40
C THR A 79 -9.17 14.29 4.99
N VAL A 80 -9.42 13.14 4.35
CA VAL A 80 -9.05 12.84 2.97
C VAL A 80 -10.26 13.04 2.08
N TYR A 81 -10.12 13.87 1.05
CA TYR A 81 -11.17 14.10 0.05
C TYR A 81 -10.76 13.40 -1.23
N SER A 82 -11.65 12.62 -1.81
CA SER A 82 -11.51 12.12 -3.18
C SER A 82 -12.25 13.06 -4.10
N GLY A 83 -11.54 13.73 -5.00
CA GLY A 83 -12.16 14.64 -5.97
C GLY A 83 -12.17 14.06 -7.39
N LEU A 84 -13.17 14.45 -8.19
CA LEU A 84 -13.16 14.33 -9.63
C LEU A 84 -12.95 15.72 -10.25
N SER A 85 -12.09 15.77 -11.26
CA SER A 85 -12.03 16.89 -12.20
C SER A 85 -12.68 16.39 -13.49
N VAL A 86 -13.49 17.23 -14.12
CA VAL A 86 -14.34 16.83 -15.25
C VAL A 86 -13.52 16.41 -16.48
N HIS A 87 -12.23 16.76 -16.53
CA HIS A 87 -11.30 16.35 -17.58
C HIS A 87 -10.63 14.98 -17.33
N GLN A 88 -10.72 14.39 -16.13
CA GLN A 88 -10.21 13.05 -15.88
C GLN A 88 -10.80 12.39 -14.62
N ILE A 89 -11.37 11.19 -14.79
CA ILE A 89 -11.80 10.33 -13.68
C ILE A 89 -10.57 9.65 -13.07
N ARG A 90 -9.82 10.38 -12.24
CA ARG A 90 -8.79 9.80 -11.36
C ARG A 90 -9.07 10.22 -9.92
N ARG A 91 -9.05 9.25 -9.00
CA ARG A 91 -9.21 9.50 -7.57
C ARG A 91 -7.99 10.27 -7.07
N CYS A 92 -8.15 11.57 -6.83
CA CYS A 92 -7.15 12.37 -6.12
C CYS A 92 -7.52 12.47 -4.65
N ALA A 93 -6.65 11.96 -3.78
CA ALA A 93 -6.80 12.01 -2.34
C ALA A 93 -6.15 13.28 -1.77
N TYR A 94 -6.96 14.22 -1.27
CA TYR A 94 -6.51 15.46 -0.64
C TYR A 94 -6.52 15.33 0.88
N VAL A 95 -5.36 15.41 1.52
CA VAL A 95 -5.23 15.34 2.98
C VAL A 95 -5.29 16.73 3.61
N SER A 96 -6.30 17.04 4.43
CA SER A 96 -6.20 18.14 5.42
C SER A 96 -5.59 17.60 6.69
N SER A 97 -4.55 18.21 7.25
CA SER A 97 -4.24 18.03 8.67
C SER A 97 -5.13 18.97 9.50
N SER A 98 -5.84 18.46 10.51
CA SER A 98 -6.84 19.22 11.28
C SER A 98 -6.24 20.20 12.31
N ASN A 99 -4.92 20.21 12.52
CA ASN A 99 -4.31 20.87 13.68
C ASN A 99 -3.75 22.29 13.46
N SER A 100 -3.87 22.88 12.28
CA SER A 100 -3.37 24.26 12.07
C SER A 100 -4.28 25.09 11.14
N GLY A 101 -5.46 25.45 11.63
CA GLY A 101 -6.32 26.48 11.04
C GLY A 101 -7.03 26.08 9.74
N ARG A 102 -8.35 26.35 9.69
CA ARG A 102 -9.25 26.15 8.53
C ARG A 102 -8.92 27.05 7.29
N ARG A 103 -7.66 27.30 6.94
CA ARG A 103 -7.36 28.48 6.12
C ARG A 103 -7.56 28.38 4.60
N ASP A 104 -7.50 27.20 3.96
CA ASP A 104 -7.45 27.19 2.49
C ASP A 104 -8.56 26.40 1.79
N ARG A 105 -9.69 26.17 2.47
CA ARG A 105 -10.86 25.51 1.86
C ARG A 105 -12.02 26.47 1.78
N LYS A 106 -12.26 26.96 0.58
CA LYS A 106 -13.40 27.83 0.29
C LYS A 106 -14.43 27.02 -0.51
N PRO A 107 -15.67 26.89 -0.03
CA PRO A 107 -16.77 26.42 -0.87
C PRO A 107 -16.77 27.23 -2.17
N CYS A 108 -16.75 26.51 -3.29
CA CYS A 108 -16.71 27.10 -4.61
C CYS A 108 -18.14 27.41 -5.06
N GLY A 109 -18.36 28.58 -5.68
CA GLY A 109 -19.60 28.80 -6.42
C GLY A 109 -19.67 27.89 -7.66
N PRO A 110 -20.87 27.65 -8.22
CA PRO A 110 -21.07 26.70 -9.33
C PRO A 110 -20.23 27.03 -10.58
N ASN A 111 -19.89 28.30 -10.80
CA ASN A 111 -19.12 28.74 -11.96
C ASN A 111 -17.60 28.81 -11.72
N LEU A 112 -17.14 28.62 -10.48
CA LEU A 112 -15.72 28.78 -10.15
C LEU A 112 -14.85 27.72 -10.83
N GLU A 113 -15.40 26.52 -11.06
CA GLU A 113 -14.69 25.46 -11.78
C GLU A 113 -14.39 25.85 -13.23
N LEU A 114 -15.36 26.45 -13.93
CA LEU A 114 -15.18 26.94 -15.30
C LEU A 114 -14.13 28.05 -15.36
N PHE A 115 -14.21 29.04 -14.47
CA PHE A 115 -13.21 30.11 -14.40
C PHE A 115 -11.81 29.59 -14.07
N HIS A 116 -11.72 28.59 -13.18
CA HIS A 116 -10.46 27.96 -12.88
C HIS A 116 -9.87 27.27 -14.11
N TRP A 117 -10.67 26.56 -14.89
CA TRP A 117 -10.19 25.89 -16.10
C TRP A 117 -9.70 26.85 -17.16
N ASP A 118 -10.45 27.91 -17.44
CA ASP A 118 -10.04 28.92 -18.41
C ASP A 118 -8.74 29.58 -17.96
N HIS A 119 -8.60 29.88 -16.67
CA HIS A 119 -7.36 30.39 -16.12
C HIS A 119 -6.18 29.41 -16.27
N VAL A 120 -6.37 28.13 -15.97
CA VAL A 120 -5.33 27.10 -16.11
C VAL A 120 -4.95 26.90 -17.58
N LYS A 121 -5.89 26.98 -18.53
CA LYS A 121 -5.58 26.94 -19.97
C LYS A 121 -4.69 28.10 -20.40
N VAL A 122 -5.05 29.33 -20.00
CA VAL A 122 -4.22 30.51 -20.27
C VAL A 122 -2.82 30.32 -19.68
N LEU A 123 -2.70 29.83 -18.44
CA LEU A 123 -1.40 29.55 -17.83
C LEU A 123 -0.59 28.48 -18.58
N HIS A 124 -1.24 27.47 -19.16
CA HIS A 124 -0.56 26.51 -20.02
C HIS A 124 0.02 27.15 -21.27
N GLU A 125 -0.75 28.00 -21.94
CA GLU A 125 -0.34 28.72 -23.15
C GLU A 125 0.76 29.75 -22.86
N THR A 126 0.64 30.51 -21.76
CA THR A 126 1.51 31.64 -21.48
C THR A 126 2.68 31.30 -20.55
N SER A 127 2.69 30.15 -19.87
CA SER A 127 3.65 29.89 -18.81
C SER A 127 4.13 28.44 -18.69
N TYR A 128 3.23 27.45 -18.62
CA TYR A 128 3.64 26.06 -18.34
C TYR A 128 4.22 25.33 -19.56
N SER A 129 3.69 25.59 -20.76
CA SER A 129 4.06 24.88 -21.99
C SER A 129 5.05 25.62 -22.90
N LEU A 130 5.53 26.80 -22.48
CA LEU A 130 6.51 27.56 -23.25
C LEU A 130 7.89 26.85 -23.24
N LYS A 131 8.60 26.93 -24.38
CA LYS A 131 9.91 26.28 -24.57
C LYS A 131 11.04 27.00 -23.83
N ASP A 132 10.89 28.31 -23.59
CA ASP A 132 11.95 29.09 -22.96
C ASP A 132 12.15 28.68 -21.50
N PRO A 133 13.34 28.87 -20.91
CA PRO A 133 13.56 28.65 -19.49
C PRO A 133 12.65 29.51 -18.60
N PHE A 134 12.21 28.98 -17.45
CA PHE A 134 11.50 29.78 -16.44
C PHE A 134 12.46 30.75 -15.78
N ILE A 135 12.15 32.05 -15.87
CA ILE A 135 12.89 33.12 -15.21
C ILE A 135 12.19 33.41 -13.89
N ILE A 136 12.86 33.15 -12.77
CA ILE A 136 12.33 33.47 -11.44
C ILE A 136 12.19 34.99 -11.33
N PRO A 137 10.97 35.53 -11.08
CA PRO A 137 10.79 36.96 -10.88
C PRO A 137 11.73 37.47 -9.79
N ALA A 138 12.39 38.61 -10.05
CA ALA A 138 13.24 39.23 -9.04
C ALA A 138 12.38 39.59 -7.82
N PHE A 139 12.78 39.10 -6.64
CA PHE A 139 12.12 39.51 -5.40
C PHE A 139 12.17 41.03 -5.32
N PRO A 140 11.05 41.72 -5.05
CA PRO A 140 11.07 43.16 -4.86
C PRO A 140 12.07 43.45 -3.76
N SER A 141 13.21 44.03 -4.15
CA SER A 141 14.26 44.39 -3.21
C SER A 141 13.62 45.33 -2.22
N ARG A 142 13.51 44.88 -0.96
CA ARG A 142 12.94 45.67 0.11
C ARG A 142 13.94 46.80 0.36
N SER A 143 13.80 47.89 -0.40
CA SER A 143 14.65 49.06 -0.26
C SER A 143 14.59 49.47 1.22
N PRO A 144 15.74 49.63 1.90
CA PRO A 144 15.74 50.04 3.28
C PRO A 144 14.91 51.33 3.40
N PRO A 145 14.04 51.45 4.41
CA PRO A 145 13.28 52.67 4.60
C PRO A 145 14.29 53.82 4.68
N ARG A 146 14.24 54.74 3.70
CA ARG A 146 15.03 55.97 3.74
C ARG A 146 14.70 56.64 5.07
N SER A 147 15.69 56.75 5.94
CA SER A 147 15.61 57.57 7.14
C SER A 147 15.28 58.99 6.71
N SER A 148 14.02 59.40 6.89
CA SER A 148 13.61 60.78 6.73
C SER A 148 14.35 61.60 7.78
N THR A 149 15.22 62.48 7.29
CA THR A 149 15.89 63.55 8.03
C THR A 149 14.89 64.32 8.87
N ALA A 150 15.23 64.50 10.14
CA ALA A 150 14.49 65.31 11.09
C ALA A 150 14.54 66.79 10.70
N GLU A 151 13.37 67.43 10.57
CA GLU A 151 13.23 68.87 10.74
C GLU A 151 12.44 69.14 12.03
N SER A 152 13.05 69.96 12.86
CA SER A 152 12.64 70.40 14.17
C SER A 152 11.77 71.65 14.08
N ILE A 153 10.50 71.59 14.51
CA ILE A 153 9.78 72.78 15.00
C ILE A 153 8.95 72.39 16.22
N SER A 154 9.23 73.09 17.32
CA SER A 154 8.53 73.07 18.60
C SER A 154 7.19 73.80 18.53
N SER A 155 6.12 73.24 19.10
CA SER A 155 5.33 73.88 20.18
C SER A 155 4.10 73.06 20.58
N SER A 156 3.89 73.07 21.90
CA SER A 156 2.76 72.68 22.76
C SER A 156 1.36 72.48 22.15
N VAL A 157 0.62 71.46 22.60
CA VAL A 157 -0.46 71.54 23.62
C VAL A 157 -1.06 70.12 23.85
N ALA A 158 -1.51 69.88 25.08
CA ALA A 158 -1.97 68.65 25.70
C ALA A 158 -3.21 67.97 25.05
N SER A 159 -3.25 66.63 25.10
CA SER A 159 -4.28 65.78 25.77
C SER A 159 -4.32 64.33 25.22
N SER A 160 -4.43 63.36 26.14
CA SER A 160 -4.59 61.90 25.94
C SER A 160 -6.01 61.54 25.42
N PRO A 161 -6.45 60.26 25.19
CA PRO A 161 -5.76 58.97 25.34
C PRO A 161 -6.03 57.88 24.24
N THR A 162 -5.30 56.76 24.37
CA THR A 162 -5.66 55.36 23.99
C THR A 162 -5.85 54.96 22.52
N LYS A 163 -4.86 54.22 21.96
CA LYS A 163 -5.11 53.09 21.04
C LYS A 163 -4.08 51.96 21.24
N PRO A 164 -4.48 50.68 21.08
CA PRO A 164 -3.71 49.53 21.53
C PRO A 164 -2.57 49.17 20.57
N SER A 165 -1.46 48.79 21.19
CA SER A 165 -0.30 48.14 20.61
C SER A 165 -0.70 46.83 19.91
N VAL A 166 -0.40 46.72 18.61
CA VAL A 166 -0.44 45.45 17.88
C VAL A 166 0.98 45.12 17.47
N SER A 167 1.59 44.19 18.20
CA SER A 167 2.90 43.62 17.90
C SER A 167 2.87 42.87 16.54
N PRO A 168 3.94 42.92 15.74
CA PRO A 168 4.02 42.17 14.49
C PRO A 168 4.25 40.69 14.81
N MET A 169 3.25 39.84 14.53
CA MET A 169 3.41 38.39 14.63
C MET A 169 4.36 37.89 13.55
N ASN A 170 5.48 37.32 13.99
CA ASN A 170 6.34 36.45 13.20
C ASN A 170 5.53 35.30 12.60
N SER A 171 5.49 35.22 11.26
CA SER A 171 4.88 34.11 10.54
C SER A 171 5.80 32.88 10.60
N SER A 172 5.56 31.99 11.56
CA SER A 172 6.12 30.65 11.55
C SER A 172 5.42 29.81 10.47
N HIS A 173 6.03 29.78 9.29
CA HIS A 173 5.62 28.91 8.18
C HIS A 173 5.89 27.44 8.53
N VAL A 174 4.86 26.71 8.93
CA VAL A 174 4.93 25.25 9.07
C VAL A 174 4.81 24.63 7.68
N ASN A 175 5.92 24.05 7.23
CA ASN A 175 6.04 23.27 6.00
C ASN A 175 5.09 22.07 6.01
N ILE A 176 3.99 22.14 5.28
CA ILE A 176 3.15 20.98 4.96
C ILE A 176 3.88 20.19 3.86
N ARG A 177 4.39 19.00 4.21
CA ARG A 177 5.00 18.05 3.27
C ARG A 177 3.91 17.44 2.38
N LEU A 178 3.80 17.92 1.15
CA LEU A 178 3.07 17.24 0.08
C LEU A 178 3.95 16.10 -0.47
N SER A 179 3.89 14.94 0.18
CA SER A 179 4.38 13.68 -0.40
C SER A 179 3.19 12.92 -0.97
N ILE A 180 2.63 13.38 -2.09
CA ILE A 180 1.61 12.66 -2.86
C ILE A 180 2.02 12.73 -4.33
N LEU A 181 3.05 11.96 -4.67
CA LEU A 181 3.10 11.33 -5.98
C LEU A 181 2.50 9.95 -5.82
N ILE A 182 1.41 9.68 -6.53
CA ILE A 182 0.92 8.33 -6.81
C ILE A 182 1.84 7.78 -7.92
N SER A 183 3.13 7.67 -7.64
CA SER A 183 3.87 6.54 -8.20
C SER A 183 3.32 5.34 -7.46
N VAL A 184 3.02 4.26 -8.17
CA VAL A 184 2.64 2.95 -7.62
C VAL A 184 3.85 2.32 -6.89
N THR A 185 4.62 3.11 -6.15
CA THR A 185 5.58 2.64 -5.17
C THR A 185 4.75 2.17 -3.98
N LEU A 186 4.46 0.87 -3.98
CA LEU A 186 4.00 0.04 -2.88
C LEU A 186 3.71 0.84 -1.59
N PHE A 187 2.45 1.26 -1.43
CA PHE A 187 1.96 1.76 -0.15
C PHE A 187 2.07 0.61 0.86
N SER A 188 3.21 0.54 1.52
CA SER A 188 3.41 -0.48 2.54
C SER A 188 2.46 -0.20 3.69
N LEU A 189 1.52 -1.12 3.85
CA LEU A 189 0.46 -1.04 4.83
C LEU A 189 1.03 -1.32 6.23
N ARG A 190 0.39 -0.72 7.25
CA ARG A 190 0.75 -0.98 8.65
C ARG A 190 0.35 -2.40 9.01
N HIS A 191 1.10 -3.06 9.89
CA HIS A 191 0.69 -4.38 10.37
C HIS A 191 -0.75 -4.37 10.95
N PRO A 192 -1.60 -5.37 10.63
CA PRO A 192 -2.99 -5.42 11.08
C PRO A 192 -3.19 -5.26 12.59
N SER A 193 -2.29 -5.79 13.42
CA SER A 193 -2.33 -5.65 14.88
C SER A 193 -2.23 -4.18 15.35
N ARG A 194 -1.61 -3.31 14.55
CA ARG A 194 -1.38 -1.89 14.89
C ARG A 194 -2.47 -0.96 14.38
N LEU A 195 -3.50 -1.48 13.70
CA LEU A 195 -4.62 -0.68 13.26
C LEU A 195 -5.49 -0.25 14.45
N HIS A 196 -5.96 1.01 14.39
CA HIS A 196 -6.86 1.56 15.42
C HIS A 196 -8.29 1.07 15.20
N SER A 197 -9.08 1.05 16.27
CA SER A 197 -10.49 0.58 16.23
C SER A 197 -11.37 1.33 15.23
N ARG A 198 -11.09 2.61 14.96
CA ARG A 198 -11.80 3.39 13.91
C ARG A 198 -11.46 2.95 12.49
N ASP A 199 -10.25 2.42 12.30
CA ASP A 199 -9.73 2.01 10.99
C ASP A 199 -10.16 0.56 10.68
N LEU A 200 -10.65 -0.19 11.67
CA LEU A 200 -11.17 -1.55 11.52
C LEU A 200 -12.54 -1.54 10.85
N THR A 201 -12.56 -1.39 9.53
CA THR A 201 -13.77 -1.40 8.70
C THR A 201 -13.68 -2.50 7.64
N GLU A 202 -14.81 -2.90 7.08
CA GLU A 202 -14.87 -3.87 5.98
C GLU A 202 -14.06 -3.38 4.76
N ILE A 203 -14.12 -2.08 4.49
CA ILE A 203 -13.34 -1.42 3.42
C ILE A 203 -11.83 -1.58 3.67
N THR A 204 -11.36 -1.35 4.90
CA THR A 204 -9.95 -1.55 5.26
C THR A 204 -9.54 -2.99 5.08
N PHE A 205 -10.36 -3.94 5.53
CA PHE A 205 -10.08 -5.37 5.35
C PHE A 205 -9.90 -5.72 3.86
N ARG A 206 -10.78 -5.23 2.99
CA ARG A 206 -10.68 -5.44 1.53
C ARG A 206 -9.37 -4.90 0.94
N PHE A 207 -8.91 -3.72 1.38
CA PHE A 207 -7.62 -3.18 0.93
C PHE A 207 -6.44 -4.06 1.35
N TYR A 208 -6.45 -4.58 2.58
CA TYR A 208 -5.41 -5.49 3.07
C TYR A 208 -5.44 -6.84 2.34
N LEU A 209 -6.63 -7.36 2.06
CA LEU A 209 -6.80 -8.58 1.28
C LEU A 209 -6.18 -8.43 -0.11
N LYS A 210 -6.52 -7.35 -0.83
CA LYS A 210 -5.93 -7.06 -2.14
C LYS A 210 -4.41 -6.89 -2.06
N HIS A 211 -3.93 -6.12 -1.08
CA HIS A 211 -2.50 -5.89 -0.90
C HIS A 211 -1.73 -7.20 -0.66
N TYR A 212 -2.30 -8.11 0.14
CA TYR A 212 -1.73 -9.43 0.34
C TYR A 212 -1.67 -10.21 -0.98
N MET A 213 -2.77 -10.26 -1.75
CA MET A 213 -2.79 -10.97 -3.04
C MET A 213 -1.76 -10.41 -4.03
N ASP A 214 -1.61 -9.08 -4.09
CA ASP A 214 -0.66 -8.40 -4.99
C ASP A 214 0.81 -8.64 -4.61
N ASN A 215 1.10 -8.95 -3.34
CA ASN A 215 2.47 -9.03 -2.80
C ASN A 215 2.79 -10.39 -2.17
N ALA A 216 1.90 -11.37 -2.27
CA ALA A 216 2.10 -12.67 -1.65
C ALA A 216 3.43 -13.26 -2.15
N PRO A 217 4.22 -13.90 -1.26
CA PRO A 217 5.47 -14.52 -1.68
C PRO A 217 5.18 -15.47 -2.84
N SER A 218 5.97 -15.37 -3.90
CA SER A 218 5.97 -16.40 -4.93
C SER A 218 6.27 -17.71 -4.22
N GLU A 219 5.42 -18.71 -4.40
CA GLU A 219 5.69 -20.07 -3.93
C GLU A 219 6.91 -20.49 -4.74
N LEU A 220 8.11 -20.25 -4.19
CA LEU A 220 9.34 -20.78 -4.74
C LEU A 220 9.05 -22.27 -4.80
N GLN A 221 9.08 -22.82 -6.02
CA GLN A 221 8.99 -24.25 -6.20
C GLN A 221 10.14 -24.81 -5.39
N ASP A 222 9.86 -25.21 -4.15
CA ASP A 222 10.80 -25.96 -3.34
C ASP A 222 11.20 -27.11 -4.21
N ASN A 223 12.47 -27.03 -4.61
CA ASN A 223 13.00 -27.72 -5.74
C ASN A 223 12.51 -29.16 -5.67
N VAL A 224 11.77 -29.56 -6.70
CA VAL A 224 11.78 -30.93 -7.19
C VAL A 224 13.22 -31.19 -7.69
N THR A 225 14.19 -31.11 -6.78
CA THR A 225 15.22 -32.12 -6.61
C THR A 225 14.45 -33.38 -6.22
N GLU A 226 13.69 -33.91 -7.19
CA GLU A 226 13.60 -35.35 -7.33
C GLU A 226 15.04 -35.81 -7.28
N ASN A 227 15.41 -36.38 -6.13
CA ASN A 227 16.53 -37.26 -6.02
C ASN A 227 16.31 -38.34 -7.08
N LEU A 228 16.81 -38.07 -8.30
CA LEU A 228 17.18 -39.07 -9.30
C LEU A 228 18.45 -39.79 -8.79
N ASP A 229 18.41 -40.26 -7.55
CA ASP A 229 19.35 -41.23 -7.00
C ASP A 229 18.55 -42.53 -6.81
N ASP A 230 18.15 -43.12 -7.94
CA ASP A 230 17.77 -44.52 -7.96
C ASP A 230 18.05 -45.12 -9.34
N ARG A 231 19.34 -45.19 -9.69
CA ARG A 231 19.79 -46.30 -10.53
C ARG A 231 21.27 -46.64 -10.35
N ALA A 232 21.46 -47.89 -9.93
CA ALA A 232 22.66 -48.71 -9.93
C ALA A 232 23.56 -48.59 -8.68
N SER A 233 23.39 -49.53 -7.74
CA SER A 233 24.35 -50.63 -7.54
C SER A 233 23.76 -51.67 -6.58
N GLU A 234 23.55 -52.89 -7.09
CA GLU A 234 23.31 -54.10 -6.31
C GLU A 234 24.61 -54.57 -5.60
N GLU A 235 24.42 -55.48 -4.63
CA GLU A 235 25.41 -56.26 -3.88
C GLU A 235 26.19 -55.47 -2.80
N ASP A 236 26.25 -55.88 -1.52
CA ASP A 236 26.58 -57.23 -1.08
C ASP A 236 26.13 -57.46 0.39
N VAL A 237 25.99 -58.74 0.67
CA VAL A 237 25.66 -59.46 1.90
C VAL A 237 26.48 -59.00 3.13
N PHE A 238 25.87 -58.93 4.32
CA PHE A 238 26.33 -59.66 5.52
C PHE A 238 25.40 -59.45 6.73
N GLN A 239 25.00 -60.59 7.29
CA GLN A 239 24.27 -60.80 8.54
C GLN A 239 25.16 -60.48 9.75
N ALA A 240 24.58 -59.94 10.84
CA ALA A 240 24.63 -60.56 12.19
C ALA A 240 24.24 -59.61 13.36
N THR A 241 23.08 -59.92 13.94
CA THR A 241 22.78 -60.05 15.39
C THR A 241 22.62 -58.84 16.35
N PRO A 242 21.80 -59.04 17.42
CA PRO A 242 21.21 -57.98 18.24
C PRO A 242 21.64 -58.01 19.72
N THR A 243 21.85 -56.86 20.39
CA THR A 243 21.59 -56.72 21.84
C THR A 243 21.74 -55.27 22.31
N LYS A 244 20.71 -54.67 22.93
CA LYS A 244 20.64 -54.39 24.39
C LYS A 244 19.51 -53.39 24.73
N ARG A 245 18.58 -53.88 25.54
CA ARG A 245 17.72 -53.12 26.48
C ARG A 245 18.54 -52.16 27.34
N ARG A 246 18.00 -50.97 27.61
CA ARG A 246 17.81 -50.42 28.98
C ARG A 246 16.63 -49.43 28.95
N LEU A 247 15.54 -49.70 29.68
CA LEU A 247 15.30 -49.57 31.12
C LEU A 247 14.72 -48.19 31.46
N SER A 248 13.42 -48.23 31.77
CA SER A 248 12.57 -47.22 32.38
C SER A 248 13.18 -46.55 33.63
N HIS A 249 12.91 -45.26 33.80
CA HIS A 249 12.77 -44.68 35.14
C HIS A 249 11.72 -43.57 35.17
N THR A 250 10.57 -43.93 35.71
CA THR A 250 9.57 -43.07 36.36
C THR A 250 10.10 -42.65 37.73
N PHE A 251 9.96 -41.39 38.15
CA PHE A 251 9.79 -40.90 39.54
C PHE A 251 9.55 -39.37 39.46
N HIS A 252 8.38 -38.84 39.87
CA HIS A 252 8.11 -38.29 41.23
C HIS A 252 9.22 -37.30 41.65
N GLY A 253 9.01 -36.00 41.81
CA GLY A 253 7.95 -35.35 42.58
C GLY A 253 8.64 -34.53 43.68
N GLN A 254 8.19 -33.28 43.86
CA GLN A 254 8.44 -32.36 44.99
C GLN A 254 9.70 -31.47 45.01
N SER A 255 9.35 -30.20 45.23
CA SER A 255 9.92 -29.25 46.19
C SER A 255 10.73 -28.09 45.64
N LEU A 256 10.07 -26.94 45.75
CA LEU A 256 10.59 -25.63 46.15
C LEU A 256 11.91 -25.72 46.90
N GLU A 257 12.94 -25.04 46.39
CA GLU A 257 13.81 -24.15 47.17
C GLU A 257 14.75 -23.36 46.24
N THR A 258 14.55 -22.04 46.19
CA THR A 258 15.59 -21.08 45.82
C THR A 258 16.74 -21.14 46.81
N PRO A 259 17.99 -20.99 46.36
CA PRO A 259 18.69 -19.75 46.69
C PRO A 259 19.62 -19.21 45.57
N ARG A 260 19.54 -17.90 45.33
CA ARG A 260 20.67 -17.04 44.92
C ARG A 260 21.68 -16.93 46.08
N PRO A 261 22.85 -16.25 45.97
CA PRO A 261 23.73 -15.87 44.85
C PRO A 261 25.25 -16.12 45.15
N LYS A 262 26.14 -15.86 44.18
CA LYS A 262 27.34 -14.97 44.24
C LYS A 262 28.61 -15.51 43.56
N HIS A 263 29.24 -14.59 42.80
CA HIS A 263 30.68 -14.47 42.50
C HIS A 263 31.32 -15.63 41.69
N ASN A 264 32.29 -15.45 40.80
CA ASN A 264 33.34 -14.45 40.71
C ASN A 264 33.93 -14.41 39.28
N ASN A 265 34.55 -13.29 38.94
CA ASN A 265 35.41 -13.07 37.78
C ASN A 265 36.44 -14.19 37.59
N CYS A 266 36.70 -14.60 36.35
CA CYS A 266 38.02 -15.06 35.95
C CYS A 266 38.32 -14.60 34.52
N ALA A 267 39.46 -13.95 34.39
CA ALA A 267 39.95 -13.28 33.21
C ALA A 267 41.08 -14.11 32.58
N ILE A 268 41.30 -13.88 31.29
CA ILE A 268 42.61 -13.94 30.61
C ILE A 268 43.24 -15.33 30.45
N SER A 269 43.19 -15.88 29.22
CA SER A 269 44.38 -16.08 28.37
C SER A 269 44.14 -17.03 27.19
N THR A 270 44.34 -16.48 25.99
CA THR A 270 44.78 -17.10 24.72
C THR A 270 45.97 -18.07 24.88
N PRO A 271 46.20 -19.07 23.99
CA PRO A 271 46.81 -18.80 22.67
C PRO A 271 46.37 -19.68 21.46
N ARG A 272 46.48 -19.06 20.28
CA ARG A 272 46.58 -19.59 18.88
C ARG A 272 48.00 -20.19 18.64
N PRO A 273 48.41 -20.68 17.44
CA PRO A 273 47.81 -21.40 16.27
C PRO A 273 48.65 -22.70 15.97
N PRO A 274 48.77 -23.37 14.77
CA PRO A 274 49.00 -22.89 13.37
C PRO A 274 48.12 -23.57 12.27
N VAL A 275 47.72 -22.87 11.19
CA VAL A 275 48.31 -22.84 9.82
C VAL A 275 48.54 -24.21 9.16
N GLN A 276 47.76 -24.50 8.10
CA GLN A 276 48.24 -25.09 6.83
C GLN A 276 47.15 -25.08 5.74
N SER A 277 47.45 -24.40 4.63
CA SER A 277 46.85 -24.60 3.29
C SER A 277 47.68 -25.69 2.58
N PRO A 278 47.17 -26.42 1.56
CA PRO A 278 47.17 -25.84 0.20
C PRO A 278 46.15 -26.42 -0.82
N SER A 279 46.21 -25.83 -2.02
CA SER A 279 45.93 -26.39 -3.35
C SER A 279 44.61 -25.98 -4.02
N ILE A 280 44.76 -24.93 -4.83
CA ILE A 280 43.90 -24.58 -5.95
C ILE A 280 44.20 -25.57 -7.08
N SER A 281 43.20 -26.35 -7.48
CA SER A 281 43.19 -27.03 -8.78
C SER A 281 42.05 -26.44 -9.61
N ILE A 282 42.42 -25.94 -10.79
CA ILE A 282 41.55 -25.36 -11.79
C ILE A 282 41.11 -26.49 -12.73
N PRO A 283 39.82 -26.82 -12.84
CA PRO A 283 39.35 -27.71 -13.90
C PRO A 283 39.09 -26.90 -15.16
N GLN A 284 39.69 -27.34 -16.26
CA GLN A 284 39.44 -26.83 -17.60
C GLN A 284 37.98 -27.11 -18.00
N HIS A 285 37.21 -26.05 -18.24
CA HIS A 285 35.87 -26.17 -18.84
C HIS A 285 35.99 -26.52 -20.33
N SER A 286 35.53 -27.72 -20.67
CA SER A 286 35.14 -28.09 -22.02
C SER A 286 33.98 -27.20 -22.49
N ARG A 287 34.19 -26.55 -23.64
CA ARG A 287 33.15 -25.81 -24.38
C ARG A 287 32.11 -26.80 -24.90
N ILE A 288 31.03 -26.97 -24.15
CA ILE A 288 29.79 -27.55 -24.67
C ILE A 288 28.99 -26.40 -25.28
N HIS A 289 28.87 -26.43 -26.62
CA HIS A 289 27.90 -25.62 -27.35
C HIS A 289 26.49 -26.08 -26.98
N THR A 290 25.91 -25.48 -25.95
CA THR A 290 24.46 -25.54 -25.73
C THR A 290 23.82 -24.47 -26.62
N SER A 291 23.21 -24.93 -27.71
CA SER A 291 22.18 -24.19 -28.43
C SER A 291 21.04 -23.89 -27.45
N ARG A 292 21.16 -22.75 -26.75
CA ARG A 292 20.17 -22.22 -25.84
C ARG A 292 18.97 -21.74 -26.67
N ARG A 293 18.09 -22.68 -27.02
CA ARG A 293 16.68 -22.37 -27.29
C ARG A 293 16.17 -21.70 -26.03
N GLN A 294 16.06 -20.36 -26.04
CA GLN A 294 15.19 -19.67 -25.10
C GLN A 294 13.80 -20.24 -25.37
N LYS A 295 13.42 -21.25 -24.59
CA LYS A 295 12.04 -21.68 -24.48
C LYS A 295 11.36 -20.46 -23.89
N ASP A 296 10.55 -19.77 -24.68
CA ASP A 296 9.71 -18.66 -24.24
C ASP A 296 8.84 -19.17 -23.08
N THR A 297 9.37 -19.08 -21.86
CA THR A 297 8.62 -19.38 -20.65
C THR A 297 7.63 -18.25 -20.52
N ASP A 298 6.42 -18.53 -20.98
CA ASP A 298 5.28 -17.65 -20.87
C ASP A 298 5.23 -17.13 -19.43
N PRO A 299 5.34 -15.81 -19.18
CA PRO A 299 5.32 -15.25 -17.83
C PRO A 299 4.07 -15.63 -17.03
N SER A 300 3.03 -16.18 -17.68
CA SER A 300 1.86 -16.76 -17.04
C SER A 300 2.16 -18.03 -16.20
N SER A 301 3.27 -18.75 -16.46
CA SER A 301 3.52 -20.09 -15.89
C SER A 301 3.73 -20.15 -14.38
N HIS A 302 4.01 -19.01 -13.74
CA HIS A 302 4.24 -18.92 -12.28
C HIS A 302 3.08 -18.28 -11.51
N THR A 303 1.93 -18.08 -12.17
CA THR A 303 0.78 -17.46 -11.54
C THR A 303 -0.10 -18.52 -10.90
N TYR A 304 -0.21 -18.47 -9.57
CA TYR A 304 -1.05 -19.38 -8.78
C TYR A 304 -2.28 -18.65 -8.24
N GLY A 305 -3.44 -19.28 -8.35
CA GLY A 305 -4.71 -18.77 -7.82
C GLY A 305 -4.79 -18.87 -6.30
N PHE A 306 -5.51 -17.93 -5.68
CA PHE A 306 -5.83 -17.91 -4.27
C PHE A 306 -7.27 -18.40 -4.07
N THR A 307 -7.46 -19.44 -3.26
CA THR A 307 -8.80 -19.83 -2.81
C THR A 307 -9.22 -19.06 -1.57
N LEU A 308 -10.54 -19.02 -1.31
CA LEU A 308 -11.08 -18.41 -0.09
C LEU A 308 -10.55 -19.12 1.17
N SER A 309 -10.43 -20.45 1.16
CA SER A 309 -9.87 -21.22 2.26
C SER A 309 -8.39 -20.91 2.51
N TYR A 310 -7.57 -20.74 1.46
CA TYR A 310 -6.18 -20.30 1.57
C TYR A 310 -6.10 -18.94 2.26
N LEU A 311 -6.87 -17.95 1.77
CA LEU A 311 -6.84 -16.57 2.29
C LEU A 311 -7.27 -16.48 3.75
N ARG A 312 -8.17 -17.37 4.20
CA ARG A 312 -8.60 -17.46 5.61
C ARG A 312 -7.54 -18.05 6.54
N ARG A 313 -6.59 -18.84 6.01
CA ARG A 313 -5.48 -19.42 6.78
C ARG A 313 -4.29 -18.46 6.94
N VAL A 314 -4.26 -17.38 6.16
CA VAL A 314 -3.23 -16.33 6.29
C VAL A 314 -3.39 -15.65 7.66
N PRO A 315 -2.43 -15.81 8.59
CA PRO A 315 -2.61 -15.39 9.99
C PRO A 315 -2.94 -13.90 10.14
N GLU A 316 -2.30 -13.04 9.34
CA GLU A 316 -2.47 -11.59 9.43
C GLU A 316 -3.84 -11.14 8.90
N LEU A 317 -4.36 -11.80 7.86
CA LEU A 317 -5.71 -11.55 7.35
C LEU A 317 -6.77 -12.11 8.30
N ALA A 318 -6.57 -13.30 8.86
CA ALA A 318 -7.45 -13.89 9.86
C ALA A 318 -7.55 -13.01 11.12
N LEU A 319 -6.42 -12.53 11.62
CA LEU A 319 -6.34 -11.57 12.72
C LEU A 319 -7.13 -10.30 12.38
N LEU A 320 -6.91 -9.72 11.19
CA LEU A 320 -7.62 -8.50 10.78
C LEU A 320 -9.12 -8.72 10.70
N ALA A 321 -9.56 -9.81 10.09
CA ALA A 321 -10.97 -10.16 9.95
C ALA A 321 -11.65 -10.30 11.32
N SER A 322 -11.04 -11.03 12.25
CA SER A 322 -11.55 -11.18 13.62
C SER A 322 -11.70 -9.83 14.31
N ARG A 323 -10.67 -8.97 14.21
CA ARG A 323 -10.70 -7.62 14.76
C ARG A 323 -11.79 -6.74 14.15
N VAL A 324 -12.02 -6.83 12.83
CA VAL A 324 -13.06 -6.08 12.12
C VAL A 324 -14.45 -6.56 12.53
N VAL A 325 -14.69 -7.87 12.61
CA VAL A 325 -15.96 -8.45 13.06
C VAL A 325 -16.28 -8.03 14.50
N ARG A 326 -15.29 -8.11 15.41
CA ARG A 326 -15.46 -7.67 16.81
C ARG A 326 -15.72 -6.17 16.91
N ALA A 327 -15.00 -5.35 16.14
CA ALA A 327 -15.20 -3.91 16.11
C ALA A 327 -16.60 -3.54 15.58
N GLU A 328 -17.08 -4.24 14.56
CA GLU A 328 -18.40 -4.01 13.98
C GLU A 328 -19.53 -4.44 14.91
N ALA A 329 -19.42 -5.62 15.54
CA ALA A 329 -20.36 -6.05 16.58
C ALA A 329 -20.44 -5.00 17.71
N LYS A 330 -19.30 -4.43 18.12
CA LYS A 330 -19.25 -3.36 19.11
C LYS A 330 -19.91 -2.05 18.61
N ARG A 331 -19.78 -1.70 17.33
CA ARG A 331 -20.47 -0.53 16.74
C ARG A 331 -21.98 -0.74 16.72
N ARG A 332 -22.46 -1.91 16.30
CA ARG A 332 -23.89 -2.25 16.30
C ARG A 332 -24.49 -2.19 17.70
N LEU A 333 -23.82 -2.79 18.69
CA LEU A 333 -24.28 -2.76 20.08
C LEU A 333 -24.35 -1.32 20.64
N ARG A 334 -23.41 -0.44 20.26
CA ARG A 334 -23.47 0.99 20.63
C ARG A 334 -24.63 1.71 19.95
N ALA A 335 -24.84 1.49 18.67
CA ALA A 335 -25.95 2.06 17.92
C ALA A 335 -27.31 1.63 18.51
N GLU A 336 -27.47 0.36 18.87
CA GLU A 336 -28.69 -0.14 19.53
C GLU A 336 -28.92 0.47 20.92
N ARG A 337 -27.85 0.78 21.68
CA ARG A 337 -27.97 1.49 22.96
C ARG A 337 -28.37 2.96 22.76
N GLU A 338 -27.80 3.60 21.76
CA GLU A 338 -28.13 4.99 21.41
C GLU A 338 -29.57 5.11 20.86
N GLU A 339 -30.03 4.15 20.06
CA GLU A 339 -31.41 4.06 19.59
C GLU A 339 -32.39 3.89 20.76
N LYS A 340 -32.07 3.04 21.73
CA LYS A 340 -32.89 2.87 22.95
C LYS A 340 -32.94 4.13 23.81
N MET A 341 -31.90 4.96 23.80
CA MET A 341 -31.84 6.20 24.56
C MET A 341 -32.56 7.36 23.86
N THR A 342 -32.52 7.40 22.53
CA THR A 342 -33.12 8.46 21.72
C THR A 342 -34.60 8.26 21.44
N ARG A 343 -35.11 7.03 21.55
CA ARG A 343 -36.53 6.73 21.36
C ARG A 343 -37.32 7.30 22.55
N PRO A 344 -38.09 8.39 22.37
CA PRO A 344 -38.76 9.07 23.46
C PRO A 344 -39.73 8.11 24.13
N THR A 345 -39.61 7.98 25.45
CA THR A 345 -40.48 7.18 26.33
C THR A 345 -41.87 7.82 26.43
N ALA A 346 -42.58 7.93 25.31
CA ALA A 346 -44.00 8.24 25.32
C ALA A 346 -44.75 6.97 25.74
N SER A 347 -45.28 6.99 26.97
CA SER A 347 -46.42 6.26 27.55
C SER A 347 -46.85 4.91 26.92
N SER A 348 -47.22 3.85 27.61
CA SER A 348 -47.42 3.53 29.02
C SER A 348 -47.88 2.06 29.02
N HIS A 349 -47.48 1.28 30.02
CA HIS A 349 -48.28 0.18 30.58
C HIS A 349 -48.93 -0.83 29.58
N SER A 350 -48.14 -1.72 29.00
CA SER A 350 -48.61 -3.10 28.80
C SER A 350 -47.48 -4.07 29.12
N ARG A 351 -47.50 -4.54 30.37
CA ARG A 351 -46.60 -5.57 30.91
C ARG A 351 -47.03 -6.92 30.34
N THR A 352 -46.62 -7.24 29.13
CA THR A 352 -46.61 -8.64 28.66
C THR A 352 -45.21 -8.96 28.18
N SER A 353 -44.37 -9.32 29.16
CA SER A 353 -43.01 -9.81 28.99
C SER A 353 -43.03 -11.19 28.33
N SER A 354 -43.30 -11.27 27.04
CA SER A 354 -42.92 -12.44 26.27
C SER A 354 -41.41 -12.40 26.12
N HIS A 355 -40.72 -13.28 26.85
CA HIS A 355 -39.30 -13.58 26.70
C HIS A 355 -39.00 -13.99 25.26
N ALA A 356 -38.81 -13.01 24.38
CA ALA A 356 -38.22 -13.22 23.07
C ALA A 356 -36.80 -13.70 23.32
N LYS A 357 -36.56 -15.00 23.11
CA LYS A 357 -35.25 -15.63 23.25
C LYS A 357 -34.23 -14.76 22.49
N PRO A 358 -33.09 -14.41 23.12
CA PRO A 358 -32.07 -13.62 22.45
C PRO A 358 -31.72 -14.30 21.13
N LYS A 359 -31.84 -13.57 20.02
CA LYS A 359 -31.44 -14.06 18.69
C LYS A 359 -30.05 -14.67 18.85
N GLN A 360 -29.91 -15.97 18.61
CA GLN A 360 -28.65 -16.67 18.76
C GLN A 360 -27.58 -15.88 18.02
N ASN A 361 -26.57 -15.43 18.76
CA ASN A 361 -25.46 -14.69 18.19
C ASN A 361 -24.78 -15.61 17.19
N GLU A 362 -24.88 -15.27 15.91
CA GLU A 362 -24.18 -16.01 14.88
C GLU A 362 -22.67 -16.08 15.23
N PRO A 363 -22.06 -17.28 15.18
CA PRO A 363 -20.68 -17.49 15.62
C PRO A 363 -19.72 -16.60 14.83
N SER A 364 -18.67 -16.10 15.50
CA SER A 364 -17.74 -15.12 14.93
C SER A 364 -17.11 -15.61 13.62
N ARG A 365 -16.87 -16.92 13.53
CA ARG A 365 -16.29 -17.61 12.37
C ARG A 365 -17.13 -17.48 11.10
N LEU A 366 -18.46 -17.58 11.20
CA LEU A 366 -19.35 -17.41 10.05
C LEU A 366 -19.34 -15.95 9.56
N LYS A 367 -19.29 -14.99 10.50
CA LYS A 367 -19.15 -13.56 10.16
C LYS A 367 -17.81 -13.29 9.48
N MET A 368 -16.72 -13.90 9.94
CA MET A 368 -15.42 -13.81 9.28
C MET A 368 -15.48 -14.42 7.87
N LYS A 369 -16.03 -15.63 7.68
CA LYS A 369 -16.20 -16.24 6.36
C LYS A 369 -16.98 -15.32 5.41
N ARG A 370 -18.09 -14.74 5.89
CA ARG A 370 -18.89 -13.75 5.13
C ARG A 370 -18.09 -12.49 4.78
N LEU A 371 -17.26 -11.99 5.69
CA LEU A 371 -16.41 -10.81 5.44
C LEU A 371 -15.38 -11.08 4.34
N PHE A 372 -14.72 -12.26 4.34
CA PHE A 372 -13.82 -12.66 3.26
C PHE A 372 -14.56 -12.80 1.92
N GLY A 373 -15.68 -13.52 1.91
CA GLY A 373 -16.48 -13.69 0.69
C GLY A 373 -16.97 -12.36 0.12
N TRP A 374 -17.49 -11.47 0.97
CA TRP A 374 -17.89 -10.12 0.58
C TRP A 374 -16.73 -9.34 -0.04
N ALA A 375 -15.53 -9.39 0.57
CA ALA A 375 -14.37 -8.65 0.08
C ALA A 375 -13.91 -9.17 -1.29
N LEU A 376 -13.89 -10.49 -1.50
CA LEU A 376 -13.56 -11.10 -2.80
C LEU A 376 -14.57 -10.72 -3.87
N VAL A 377 -15.87 -10.85 -3.60
CA VAL A 377 -16.92 -10.44 -4.53
C VAL A 377 -16.77 -8.97 -4.91
N LYS A 378 -16.49 -8.09 -3.94
CA LYS A 378 -16.27 -6.67 -4.20
C LYS A 378 -15.02 -6.40 -5.03
N LEU A 379 -13.92 -7.12 -4.81
CA LEU A 379 -12.72 -6.99 -5.63
C LEU A 379 -12.95 -7.50 -7.06
N TYR A 380 -13.72 -8.57 -7.23
CA TYR A 380 -14.10 -9.12 -8.53
C TYR A 380 -15.04 -8.18 -9.29
N GLU A 381 -16.06 -7.63 -8.64
CA GLU A 381 -16.97 -6.62 -9.21
C GLU A 381 -16.21 -5.37 -9.68
N GLU A 382 -15.16 -4.96 -8.95
CA GLU A 382 -14.28 -3.85 -9.33
C GLU A 382 -13.32 -4.19 -10.49
N GLY A 383 -13.24 -5.46 -10.89
CA GLY A 383 -12.26 -5.93 -11.87
C GLY A 383 -10.82 -5.89 -11.35
N SER A 384 -10.61 -5.88 -10.03
CA SER A 384 -9.28 -5.88 -9.40
C SER A 384 -8.69 -7.28 -9.27
N ILE A 385 -9.54 -8.30 -9.29
CA ILE A 385 -9.18 -9.73 -9.35
C ILE A 385 -10.05 -10.40 -10.41
N ILE A 386 -9.62 -11.55 -10.90
CA ILE A 386 -10.38 -12.38 -11.85
C ILE A 386 -10.49 -13.82 -11.34
N LEU A 387 -11.45 -14.57 -11.86
CA LEU A 387 -11.53 -16.02 -11.66
C LEU A 387 -10.38 -16.70 -12.39
N TRP A 388 -9.81 -17.72 -11.76
CA TRP A 388 -8.64 -18.44 -12.24
C TRP A 388 -8.91 -19.95 -12.25
N ASP A 389 -8.71 -20.57 -13.42
CA ASP A 389 -8.87 -22.01 -13.60
C ASP A 389 -7.52 -22.75 -13.60
N GLY A 390 -6.42 -22.02 -13.38
CA GLY A 390 -5.07 -22.58 -13.37
C GLY A 390 -4.69 -23.20 -12.03
N PRO A 391 -3.39 -23.47 -11.82
CA PRO A 391 -2.93 -24.05 -10.56
C PRO A 391 -3.25 -23.12 -9.38
N VAL A 392 -3.62 -23.72 -8.26
CA VAL A 392 -4.00 -23.05 -7.02
C VAL A 392 -2.86 -23.17 -6.01
N ARG A 393 -2.63 -22.11 -5.22
CA ARG A 393 -1.69 -22.13 -4.11
C ARG A 393 -2.09 -23.18 -3.08
N LYS A 394 -1.13 -24.01 -2.66
CA LYS A 394 -1.42 -25.02 -1.64
C LYS A 394 -1.68 -24.32 -0.32
N ALA A 395 -2.71 -24.76 0.40
CA ALA A 395 -2.94 -24.29 1.77
C ALA A 395 -1.68 -24.60 2.59
N PRO A 396 -1.23 -23.69 3.48
CA PRO A 396 -0.19 -24.01 4.44
C PRO A 396 -0.70 -25.20 5.27
N THR A 397 -0.17 -26.40 5.02
CA THR A 397 -0.54 -27.63 5.72
C THR A 397 0.07 -27.55 7.11
N GLY A 398 -0.58 -26.81 8.01
CA GLY A 398 -0.13 -26.67 9.39
C GLY A 398 -0.31 -28.01 10.12
N LEU A 399 0.80 -28.58 10.59
CA LEU A 399 0.98 -29.19 11.93
C LEU A 399 2.27 -30.02 12.06
N SER A 400 3.03 -30.26 10.99
CA SER A 400 4.38 -30.84 11.16
C SER A 400 5.36 -29.78 11.64
N ASP A 401 5.44 -29.57 12.96
CA ASP A 401 6.49 -29.04 13.87
C ASP A 401 7.63 -28.08 13.40
N SER A 402 7.72 -27.68 12.13
CA SER A 402 8.74 -26.76 11.64
C SER A 402 8.30 -25.32 11.92
N GLN A 403 8.60 -24.87 13.13
CA GLN A 403 8.32 -23.54 13.68
C GLN A 403 8.98 -22.37 12.89
N ASP A 404 9.83 -22.66 11.91
CA ASP A 404 10.67 -21.66 11.23
C ASP A 404 10.01 -20.92 10.05
N CYS A 405 8.85 -21.38 9.54
CA CYS A 405 8.28 -20.80 8.31
C CYS A 405 7.38 -19.55 8.52
N GLN A 406 7.07 -19.17 9.77
CA GLN A 406 6.18 -18.02 10.05
C GLN A 406 6.82 -16.64 9.79
N GLY A 407 8.12 -16.58 9.50
CA GLY A 407 8.84 -15.31 9.37
C GLY A 407 8.51 -14.51 8.10
N GLU A 408 8.17 -15.18 7.00
CA GLU A 408 8.18 -14.52 5.67
C GLU A 408 6.97 -13.62 5.41
N THR A 409 5.76 -14.00 5.83
CA THR A 409 4.56 -13.17 5.62
C THR A 409 4.60 -11.86 6.41
N SER A 410 5.35 -11.85 7.52
CA SER A 410 5.54 -10.65 8.34
C SER A 410 6.27 -9.52 7.58
N ALA A 411 7.11 -9.86 6.60
CA ALA A 411 7.88 -8.89 5.81
C ALA A 411 7.01 -8.03 4.88
N LEU A 412 5.81 -8.49 4.54
CA LEU A 412 4.85 -7.73 3.72
C LEU A 412 4.36 -6.47 4.43
N TRP A 413 4.33 -6.51 5.76
CA TRP A 413 3.80 -5.44 6.58
C TRP A 413 4.94 -4.62 7.15
N LYS A 414 4.90 -3.28 7.00
CA LYS A 414 5.91 -2.43 7.63
C LYS A 414 5.81 -2.52 9.15
N THR A 415 6.71 -3.28 9.75
CA THR A 415 7.18 -3.07 11.13
C THR A 415 8.13 -1.88 11.09
N ALA A 416 7.57 -0.67 11.05
CA ALA A 416 8.37 0.56 11.06
C ALA A 416 9.38 0.50 12.22
N ASN A 417 10.68 0.39 11.86
CA ASN A 417 11.87 0.37 12.70
C ASN A 417 11.58 0.23 14.20
N SER A 418 11.38 -1.01 14.65
CA SER A 418 11.58 -1.33 16.05
C SER A 418 13.09 -1.37 16.29
N THR A 419 13.66 -0.25 16.74
CA THR A 419 14.84 -0.32 17.60
C THR A 419 14.56 -1.36 18.67
N MET A 420 15.49 -2.30 18.82
CA MET A 420 15.41 -3.48 19.67
C MET A 420 14.80 -3.18 21.05
N PHE A 421 13.51 -3.47 21.19
CA PHE A 421 12.93 -3.90 22.44
C PHE A 421 12.15 -5.17 22.11
N SER A 422 12.87 -6.29 22.12
CA SER A 422 12.27 -7.60 22.34
C SER A 422 11.68 -7.59 23.74
N VAL A 423 10.54 -6.94 23.91
CA VAL A 423 9.62 -7.28 24.98
C VAL A 423 8.99 -8.58 24.52
N SER A 424 9.54 -9.69 25.02
CA SER A 424 8.83 -10.95 25.12
C SER A 424 7.42 -10.60 25.60
N SER A 425 6.45 -10.74 24.71
CA SER A 425 5.05 -10.56 25.05
C SER A 425 4.66 -11.77 25.88
N THR A 426 5.08 -11.78 27.15
CA THR A 426 4.38 -12.54 28.17
C THR A 426 3.00 -11.92 28.21
N SER A 427 2.06 -12.58 27.54
CA SER A 427 0.64 -12.38 27.66
C SER A 427 0.28 -12.53 29.13
N SER A 428 0.38 -11.45 29.91
CA SER A 428 -0.23 -11.36 31.22
C SER A 428 -1.73 -11.30 30.99
N SER A 429 -2.34 -12.48 30.91
CA SER A 429 -3.76 -12.71 30.92
C SER A 429 -4.34 -12.19 32.23
N SER A 430 -4.74 -10.91 32.25
CA SER A 430 -5.77 -10.48 33.19
C SER A 430 -7.10 -11.02 32.68
N VAL A 431 -7.43 -12.17 33.27
CA VAL A 431 -8.60 -13.00 33.05
C VAL A 431 -9.87 -12.17 33.29
N LEU A 432 -10.44 -11.60 32.24
CA LEU A 432 -11.88 -11.56 32.12
C LEU A 432 -12.24 -12.86 31.41
N ALA A 433 -12.73 -13.83 32.19
CA ALA A 433 -13.24 -15.12 31.75
C ALA A 433 -14.40 -14.91 30.76
N LEU A 434 -14.07 -14.62 29.51
CA LEU A 434 -14.97 -14.58 28.38
C LEU A 434 -14.64 -15.82 27.55
N ASP A 435 -15.31 -16.92 27.90
CA ASP A 435 -15.52 -18.14 27.11
C ASP A 435 -14.33 -18.55 26.21
N GLU A 436 -13.37 -19.27 26.80
CA GLU A 436 -12.23 -19.90 26.11
C GLU A 436 -12.64 -21.07 25.20
N ASP A 437 -13.93 -21.41 25.12
CA ASP A 437 -14.45 -22.57 24.36
C ASP A 437 -14.65 -22.34 22.84
N GLU A 438 -14.38 -21.13 22.29
CA GLU A 438 -14.68 -20.83 20.86
C GLU A 438 -13.43 -20.79 19.93
N GLU A 439 -12.21 -20.97 20.46
CA GLU A 439 -10.98 -20.68 19.69
C GLU A 439 -10.50 -21.82 18.76
N ASP A 440 -10.80 -23.09 19.03
CA ASP A 440 -10.10 -24.20 18.34
C ASP A 440 -10.88 -24.99 17.29
N ALA A 441 -12.10 -24.60 16.92
CA ALA A 441 -12.76 -25.29 15.81
C ALA A 441 -11.86 -25.21 14.54
N GLN A 442 -11.52 -26.34 13.95
CA GLN A 442 -10.70 -26.37 12.74
C GLN A 442 -11.34 -25.54 11.63
N LEU A 443 -10.54 -24.73 10.93
CA LEU A 443 -10.96 -24.16 9.66
C LEU A 443 -11.28 -25.34 8.73
N SER A 444 -12.50 -25.41 8.20
CA SER A 444 -12.92 -26.47 7.28
C SER A 444 -11.87 -26.67 6.19
N ASP A 445 -11.62 -27.94 5.86
CA ASP A 445 -10.72 -28.31 4.77
C ASP A 445 -11.14 -27.64 3.45
N PRO A 446 -10.17 -27.32 2.58
CA PRO A 446 -10.48 -26.69 1.29
C PRO A 446 -11.40 -27.62 0.49
N GLU A 447 -12.51 -27.11 -0.02
CA GLU A 447 -13.36 -27.85 -0.95
C GLU A 447 -12.61 -28.00 -2.29
N GLU A 448 -12.60 -29.19 -2.90
CA GLU A 448 -11.84 -29.46 -4.14
C GLU A 448 -12.30 -28.60 -5.32
N ASN A 449 -13.54 -28.14 -5.28
CA ASN A 449 -14.19 -27.29 -6.29
C ASN A 449 -14.26 -25.82 -5.87
N GLU A 450 -13.42 -25.38 -4.93
CA GLU A 450 -13.39 -23.99 -4.49
C GLU A 450 -12.88 -23.07 -5.60
N GLU A 451 -13.61 -21.98 -5.88
CA GLU A 451 -13.19 -20.98 -6.85
C GLU A 451 -11.84 -20.37 -6.45
N SER A 452 -10.96 -20.22 -7.43
CA SER A 452 -9.66 -19.58 -7.24
C SER A 452 -9.61 -18.22 -7.93
N TYR A 453 -8.91 -17.28 -7.31
CA TYR A 453 -8.84 -15.89 -7.75
C TYR A 453 -7.40 -15.45 -7.93
N VAL A 454 -7.11 -14.62 -8.93
CA VAL A 454 -5.79 -14.03 -9.14
C VAL A 454 -5.89 -12.50 -9.20
N PRO A 455 -4.94 -11.75 -8.61
CA PRO A 455 -4.89 -10.30 -8.80
C PRO A 455 -4.71 -9.95 -10.28
N LEU A 456 -5.54 -9.04 -10.78
CA LEU A 456 -5.43 -8.57 -12.15
C LEU A 456 -4.26 -7.59 -12.24
N THR A 457 -3.15 -8.05 -12.80
CA THR A 457 -2.00 -7.20 -13.11
C THR A 457 -1.96 -6.90 -14.61
N PRO A 458 -1.50 -5.70 -15.02
CA PRO A 458 -1.30 -5.40 -16.43
C PRO A 458 -0.39 -6.41 -17.15
N ALA A 459 0.61 -6.95 -16.44
CA ALA A 459 1.52 -7.98 -16.98
C ALA A 459 0.79 -9.30 -17.29
N LEU A 460 -0.09 -9.77 -16.39
CA LEU A 460 -0.91 -10.96 -16.64
C LEU A 460 -1.85 -10.76 -17.84
N LEU A 461 -2.40 -9.56 -17.97
CA LEU A 461 -3.34 -9.21 -19.03
C LEU A 461 -2.64 -8.98 -20.38
N ALA A 462 -1.38 -8.55 -20.39
CA ALA A 462 -0.61 -8.21 -21.60
C ALA A 462 -0.52 -9.38 -22.59
N ALA A 463 -0.28 -10.61 -22.13
CA ALA A 463 -0.25 -11.79 -22.99
C ALA A 463 -1.60 -12.02 -23.70
N HIS A 464 -2.71 -11.90 -22.97
CA HIS A 464 -4.06 -12.06 -23.50
C HIS A 464 -4.44 -10.93 -24.47
N VAL A 465 -4.05 -9.70 -24.15
CA VAL A 465 -4.24 -8.52 -25.01
C VAL A 465 -3.46 -8.67 -26.32
N ARG A 466 -2.22 -9.17 -26.27
CA ARG A 466 -1.41 -9.47 -27.47
C ARG A 466 -2.12 -10.46 -28.39
N HIS A 467 -2.59 -11.59 -27.84
CA HIS A 467 -3.35 -12.57 -28.62
C HIS A 467 -4.66 -12.00 -29.19
N ALA A 468 -5.35 -11.14 -28.44
CA ALA A 468 -6.55 -10.47 -28.91
C ALA A 468 -6.25 -9.54 -30.09
N LEU A 469 -5.19 -8.72 -30.00
CA LEU A 469 -4.76 -7.81 -31.07
C LEU A 469 -4.40 -8.59 -32.35
N GLN A 470 -3.59 -9.65 -32.23
CA GLN A 470 -3.24 -10.53 -33.35
C GLN A 470 -4.49 -11.16 -34.00
N ALA A 471 -5.43 -11.66 -33.19
CA ALA A 471 -6.66 -12.27 -33.71
C ALA A 471 -7.55 -11.25 -34.43
N MET A 472 -7.62 -10.01 -33.94
CA MET A 472 -8.37 -8.92 -34.56
C MET A 472 -7.72 -8.45 -35.87
N GLN A 473 -6.39 -8.45 -35.97
CA GLN A 473 -5.66 -8.13 -37.20
C GLN A 473 -5.81 -9.21 -38.26
N ALA A 474 -5.84 -10.50 -37.87
CA ALA A 474 -6.05 -11.62 -38.79
C ALA A 474 -7.46 -11.66 -39.41
N HIS A 475 -8.46 -11.09 -38.72
CA HIS A 475 -9.86 -11.08 -39.16
C HIS A 475 -10.44 -9.66 -39.14
N PRO A 476 -10.00 -8.77 -40.05
CA PRO A 476 -10.50 -7.41 -40.10
C PRO A 476 -11.98 -7.42 -40.46
N ARG A 477 -12.84 -7.12 -39.47
CA ARG A 477 -14.29 -7.05 -39.65
C ARG A 477 -14.63 -5.78 -40.44
N GLY A 478 -14.65 -5.89 -41.76
CA GLY A 478 -15.15 -4.85 -42.67
C GLY A 478 -14.04 -4.05 -43.35
N ARG A 479 -14.21 -3.83 -44.66
CA ARG A 479 -13.32 -3.03 -45.51
C ARG A 479 -13.20 -1.61 -44.94
N GLY A 480 -12.00 -1.19 -44.52
CA GLY A 480 -11.61 0.20 -44.75
C GLY A 480 -10.94 1.01 -43.63
N SER A 481 -10.58 0.46 -42.48
CA SER A 481 -9.72 1.24 -41.58
C SER A 481 -8.63 0.37 -40.96
N GLY A 482 -7.40 0.52 -41.46
CA GLY A 482 -6.17 0.06 -40.78
C GLY A 482 -5.89 0.85 -39.49
N LYS A 483 -6.94 1.13 -38.71
CA LYS A 483 -6.86 1.79 -37.42
C LYS A 483 -6.60 0.72 -36.38
N GLU A 484 -5.63 0.97 -35.52
CA GLU A 484 -5.31 0.12 -34.39
C GLU A 484 -6.56 -0.05 -33.49
N PRO A 485 -6.88 -1.28 -33.03
CA PRO A 485 -8.00 -1.52 -32.13
C PRO A 485 -7.91 -0.66 -30.86
N SER A 486 -9.02 -0.03 -30.48
CA SER A 486 -9.10 0.71 -29.22
C SER A 486 -9.12 -0.23 -28.01
N SER A 487 -8.71 0.27 -26.84
CA SER A 487 -8.78 -0.47 -25.56
C SER A 487 -10.18 -1.03 -25.26
N GLU A 488 -11.23 -0.29 -25.60
CA GLU A 488 -12.62 -0.70 -25.45
C GLU A 488 -12.97 -1.88 -26.35
N GLU A 489 -12.52 -1.86 -27.61
CA GLU A 489 -12.78 -2.95 -28.56
C GLU A 489 -12.06 -4.23 -28.14
N VAL A 490 -10.81 -4.12 -27.67
CA VAL A 490 -10.06 -5.25 -27.12
C VAL A 490 -10.73 -5.78 -25.85
N ALA A 491 -11.19 -4.90 -24.94
CA ALA A 491 -11.93 -5.31 -23.75
C ALA A 491 -13.25 -6.03 -24.09
N ILE A 492 -13.98 -5.56 -25.11
CA ILE A 492 -15.19 -6.23 -25.61
C ILE A 492 -14.83 -7.59 -26.22
N TYR A 493 -13.74 -7.67 -26.98
CA TYR A 493 -13.26 -8.92 -27.57
C TYR A 493 -12.95 -9.97 -26.50
N LEU A 494 -12.16 -9.60 -25.47
CA LEU A 494 -11.80 -10.49 -24.37
C LEU A 494 -13.05 -11.00 -23.62
N ARG A 495 -13.98 -10.10 -23.29
CA ARG A 495 -15.24 -10.44 -22.59
C ARG A 495 -16.15 -11.39 -23.37
N ARG A 496 -16.15 -11.30 -24.69
CA ARG A 496 -16.93 -12.19 -25.56
C ARG A 496 -16.31 -13.58 -25.68
N ARG A 497 -14.99 -13.67 -25.60
CA ARG A 497 -14.26 -14.93 -25.74
C ARG A 497 -14.24 -15.74 -24.46
N ASP A 498 -14.15 -15.07 -23.32
CA ASP A 498 -13.94 -15.73 -22.04
C ASP A 498 -14.58 -14.91 -20.90
N ALA A 499 -15.44 -15.60 -20.14
CA ALA A 499 -16.25 -15.01 -19.07
C ALA A 499 -15.40 -14.48 -17.89
N ARG A 500 -14.15 -14.97 -17.74
CA ARG A 500 -13.23 -14.49 -16.70
C ARG A 500 -12.94 -13.00 -16.82
N TRP A 501 -12.99 -12.48 -18.04
CA TRP A 501 -12.71 -11.06 -18.32
C TRP A 501 -13.94 -10.16 -18.20
N ALA A 502 -15.11 -10.69 -17.81
CA ALA A 502 -16.39 -9.96 -17.79
C ALA A 502 -16.33 -8.61 -17.06
N ARG A 503 -15.51 -8.52 -16.02
CA ARG A 503 -15.35 -7.32 -15.16
C ARG A 503 -14.12 -6.48 -15.48
N VAL A 504 -13.31 -6.85 -16.47
CA VAL A 504 -12.14 -6.06 -16.86
C VAL A 504 -12.56 -4.75 -17.52
N GLY A 505 -12.10 -3.64 -16.95
CA GLY A 505 -12.29 -2.30 -17.49
C GLY A 505 -11.28 -1.99 -18.60
N ALA A 506 -11.70 -1.17 -19.57
CA ALA A 506 -10.84 -0.76 -20.69
C ALA A 506 -9.58 -0.01 -20.26
N TRP A 507 -9.60 0.66 -19.10
CA TRP A 507 -8.43 1.31 -18.54
C TRP A 507 -7.28 0.33 -18.22
N VAL A 508 -7.59 -0.87 -17.70
CA VAL A 508 -6.58 -1.91 -17.44
C VAL A 508 -6.05 -2.48 -18.74
N VAL A 509 -6.95 -2.68 -19.72
CA VAL A 509 -6.57 -3.13 -21.06
C VAL A 509 -5.63 -2.14 -21.71
N LYS A 510 -5.89 -0.83 -21.58
CA LYS A 510 -4.99 0.21 -22.07
C LYS A 510 -3.60 0.12 -21.41
N GLU A 511 -3.53 -0.01 -20.09
CA GLU A 511 -2.24 -0.18 -19.40
C GLU A 511 -1.49 -1.43 -19.87
N ALA A 512 -2.21 -2.54 -20.11
CA ALA A 512 -1.63 -3.76 -20.68
C ALA A 512 -1.19 -3.58 -22.14
N MET A 513 -1.95 -2.84 -22.96
CA MET A 513 -1.53 -2.47 -24.32
C MET A 513 -0.26 -1.63 -24.29
N ASP A 514 -0.17 -0.63 -23.41
CA ASP A 514 1.03 0.20 -23.26
C ASP A 514 2.26 -0.67 -22.92
N LEU A 515 2.11 -1.71 -22.08
CA LEU A 515 3.17 -2.67 -21.81
C LEU A 515 3.57 -3.50 -23.04
N VAL A 516 2.60 -4.00 -23.81
CA VAL A 516 2.86 -4.76 -25.04
C VAL A 516 3.67 -3.93 -26.04
N HIS A 517 3.35 -2.63 -26.18
CA HIS A 517 4.10 -1.71 -27.05
C HIS A 517 5.53 -1.46 -26.56
N VAL A 518 5.73 -1.33 -25.24
CA VAL A 518 7.06 -1.09 -24.66
C VAL A 518 7.98 -2.30 -24.83
N GLU A 519 7.44 -3.52 -24.79
CA GLU A 519 8.22 -4.74 -24.97
C GLU A 519 8.76 -4.93 -26.41
N GLY A 520 8.41 -4.05 -27.35
CA GLY A 520 9.02 -4.03 -28.70
C GLY A 520 8.68 -5.26 -29.54
N PHE A 521 7.58 -5.95 -29.22
CA PHE A 521 7.02 -6.95 -30.10
C PHE A 521 6.35 -6.22 -31.26
N ASP A 522 7.10 -6.02 -32.35
CA ASP A 522 6.53 -5.62 -33.64
C ASP A 522 5.43 -6.64 -33.99
N LEU A 523 4.18 -6.18 -33.96
CA LEU A 523 2.97 -6.96 -34.24
C LEU A 523 2.88 -7.38 -35.71
#